data_AF-A0A6I4P691-F1
#
_entry.id   AF-A0A6I4P691-F1
#
_cell.length_a   1.000
_cell.length_b   1.000
_cell.length_c   1.000
_cell.angle_alpha   90.00
_cell.angle_beta   90.00
_cell.angle_gamma   90.00
#
_symmetry.space_group_name_H-M   'P 1'
#
loop_
_entity.id
_entity.type
_entity.pdbx_description
1 polymer ?
#
loop_
_entity_poly.entity_id
_entity_poly.type
_entity_poly.pdbx_seq_one_letter_code
_entity_poly.pdbx_strand_id
1 'polypeptide(L)' 'MDDFWLAAIWSIAPTILIGLIFWFVMRSILHADRNERKVYAEIEAEERAKLGQPRRNPPTA' A
#
# COMPACT_ATOMS: atom_id res chain seq x y z
N MET A 1 32.82 -12.47 24.49
CA MET A 1 32.18 -11.15 24.24
C MET A 1 31.16 -11.26 23.12
N ASP A 2 31.45 -12.03 22.06
CA ASP A 2 30.53 -12.23 20.93
C ASP A 2 29.19 -12.89 21.33
N ASP A 3 29.21 -13.86 22.24
CA ASP A 3 27.99 -14.52 22.73
C ASP A 3 27.02 -13.56 23.45
N PHE A 4 27.55 -12.55 24.15
CA PHE A 4 26.73 -11.55 24.82
C PHE A 4 25.99 -10.66 23.81
N TRP A 5 26.69 -10.22 22.76
CA TRP A 5 26.10 -9.45 21.68
C TRP A 5 25.10 -10.26 20.87
N LEU A 6 25.39 -11.54 20.59
CA LEU A 6 24.46 -12.47 19.93
C LEU A 6 23.18 -12.67 20.74
N ALA A 7 23.29 -12.89 22.05
CA ALA A 7 22.14 -13.05 22.94
C ALA A 7 21.29 -11.76 23.01
N ALA A 8 21.94 -10.60 23.08
CA ALA A 8 21.25 -9.31 23.11
C ALA A 8 20.42 -9.08 21.82
N ILE A 9 21.00 -9.34 20.64
CA ILE A 9 20.28 -9.21 19.36
C ILE A 9 19.12 -10.20 19.29
N TRP A 10 19.32 -11.45 19.69
CA TRP A 10 18.27 -12.46 19.70
C TRP A 10 17.11 -12.13 20.63
N SER A 11 17.36 -11.44 21.75
CA SER A 11 16.31 -11.03 22.69
C SER A 11 15.38 -9.95 22.13
N ILE A 12 15.90 -9.05 21.27
CA ILE A 12 15.14 -7.93 20.68
C ILE A 12 14.55 -8.30 19.31
N ALA A 13 15.12 -9.29 18.61
CA ALA A 13 14.60 -9.81 17.35
C ALA A 13 13.07 -10.06 17.35
N PRO A 14 12.44 -10.70 18.36
CA PRO A 14 11.00 -10.96 18.32
C PRO A 14 10.14 -9.69 18.35
N THR A 15 10.54 -8.64 19.07
CA THR A 15 9.76 -7.39 19.13
C THR A 15 9.86 -6.60 17.83
N ILE A 16 11.07 -6.54 17.24
CA ILE A 16 11.28 -5.94 15.93
C ILE A 16 10.50 -6.70 14.85
N LEU A 17 10.53 -8.03 14.89
CA LEU A 17 9.81 -8.87 13.92
C LEU A 17 8.31 -8.57 13.93
N ILE A 18 7.70 -8.51 15.11
CA ILE A 18 6.28 -8.16 15.24
C ILE A 18 6.02 -6.73 14.73
N GLY A 19 6.89 -5.76 15.08
CA GLY A 19 6.78 -4.39 14.60
C GLY A 19 6.87 -4.28 13.07
N LEU A 20 7.77 -5.06 12.44
CA LEU A 20 7.92 -5.12 10.99
C LEU A 20 6.70 -5.74 10.32
N ILE A 21 6.15 -6.83 10.88
CA ILE A 21 4.92 -7.44 10.37
C ILE A 21 3.76 -6.44 10.46
N PHE A 22 3.58 -5.79 11.61
CA PHE A 22 2.52 -4.80 11.80
C PHE A 22 2.67 -3.62 10.82
N TRP A 23 3.89 -3.09 10.69
CA TRP A 23 4.19 -2.02 9.74
C TRP A 23 3.91 -2.46 8.31
N PHE A 24 4.30 -3.67 7.93
CA PHE A 24 4.06 -4.22 6.60
C PHE A 24 2.56 -4.35 6.31
N VAL A 25 1.77 -4.86 7.26
CA VAL A 25 0.30 -4.93 7.14
C VAL A 25 -0.29 -3.54 6.96
N MET A 26 0.06 -2.59 7.83
CA MET A 26 -0.44 -1.21 7.73
C MET A 26 -0.05 -0.55 6.41
N ARG A 27 1.22 -0.74 6.00
CA ARG A 27 1.76 -0.24 4.73
C ARG A 27 1.05 -0.84 3.52
N SER A 28 0.70 -2.13 3.59
CA SER A 28 -0.02 -2.86 2.54
C SER A 28 -1.44 -2.33 2.39
N ILE A 29 -2.18 -2.16 3.49
CA ILE A 29 -3.55 -1.61 3.48
C ILE A 29 -3.55 -0.21 2.86
N LEU A 30 -2.65 0.67 3.32
CA LEU A 30 -2.54 2.05 2.80
C LEU A 30 -2.08 2.11 1.34
N HIS A 31 -1.35 1.10 0.83
CA HIS A 31 -0.98 1.05 -0.59
C HIS A 31 -2.08 0.49 -1.47
N ALA A 32 -2.78 -0.53 -1.00
CA ALA A 32 -3.86 -1.18 -1.73
C ALA A 32 -4.97 -0.18 -2.08
N ASP A 33 -5.43 0.63 -1.12
CA ASP A 33 -6.45 1.67 -1.36
C ASP A 33 -6.04 2.68 -2.46
N ARG A 34 -4.73 2.97 -2.58
CA ARG A 34 -4.21 3.86 -3.64
C ARG A 34 -4.14 3.21 -5.01
N ASN A 35 -3.92 1.89 -5.08
CA ASN A 35 -3.82 1.18 -6.35
C ASN A 35 -5.19 0.89 -6.93
N GLU A 36 -6.16 0.52 -6.09
CA GLU A 36 -7.54 0.29 -6.50
C GLU A 36 -8.14 1.53 -7.17
N ARG A 37 -7.98 2.72 -6.56
CA ARG A 37 -8.47 3.97 -7.14
C ARG A 37 -7.89 4.30 -8.51
N LYS A 38 -6.63 3.94 -8.77
CA LYS A 38 -5.97 4.20 -10.07
C LYS A 38 -6.46 3.23 -11.15
N VAL A 39 -6.58 1.95 -10.80
CA VAL A 39 -7.02 0.91 -11.74
C VAL A 39 -8.49 1.13 -12.13
N TYR A 40 -9.37 1.49 -11.19
CA TYR A 40 -10.76 1.83 -11.52
C TYR A 40 -10.88 3.05 -12.44
N ALA A 41 -10.06 4.09 -12.23
CA ALA A 41 -10.07 5.27 -13.10
C ALA A 41 -9.56 4.97 -14.51
N GLU A 42 -8.57 4.08 -14.64
CA GLU A 42 -8.02 3.66 -15.93
C GLU A 42 -9.02 2.81 -16.71
N ILE A 43 -9.68 1.84 -16.05
CA ILE A 43 -10.72 1.00 -16.66
C ILE A 43 -11.93 1.84 -17.10
N GLU A 44 -12.39 2.79 -16.27
CA GLU A 44 -13.52 3.65 -16.62
C GLU A 44 -13.18 4.61 -17.78
N ALA A 45 -11.95 5.10 -17.85
CA ALA A 45 -11.47 5.90 -18.98
C ALA A 45 -11.44 5.09 -20.29
N GLU A 46 -11.03 3.82 -20.21
CA GLU A 46 -10.96 2.92 -21.37
C GLU A 46 -12.36 2.50 -21.85
N GLU A 47 -13.30 2.23 -20.95
CA GLU A 47 -14.71 1.96 -21.30
C GLU A 47 -15.39 3.19 -21.90
N ARG A 48 -15.20 4.39 -21.34
CA ARG A 48 -15.78 5.62 -21.90
C ARG A 48 -15.17 6.00 -23.25
N ALA A 49 -13.89 5.74 -23.47
CA ALA A 49 -13.23 5.92 -24.78
C ALA A 49 -13.81 4.97 -25.83
N LYS A 50 -14.10 3.71 -25.46
CA LYS A 50 -14.77 2.74 -26.33
C LYS A 50 -16.24 3.10 -26.59
N LEU A 51 -16.91 3.73 -25.64
CA LEU A 51 -18.32 4.15 -25.73
C LEU A 51 -18.53 5.53 -26.38
N GLY A 52 -17.47 6.26 -26.75
CA GLY A 52 -17.57 7.57 -27.41
C GLY A 52 -18.25 8.65 -26.57
N GLN A 53 -18.32 8.48 -25.25
CA GLN A 53 -19.04 9.41 -24.37
C GLN A 53 -18.21 10.68 -24.09
N PRO A 54 -18.82 11.88 -24.12
CA PRO A 54 -18.10 13.13 -23.87
C PRO A 54 -17.55 13.17 -22.44
N ARG A 55 -16.35 13.76 -22.29
CA ARG A 55 -15.69 13.91 -20.98
C ARG A 55 -16.64 14.61 -20.01
N ARG A 56 -16.94 13.98 -18.87
CA ARG A 56 -17.65 14.64 -17.78
C ARG A 56 -16.72 15.71 -17.20
N ASN A 57 -17.08 16.98 -17.38
CA ASN A 57 -16.40 18.07 -16.71
C ASN A 57 -16.48 17.85 -15.20
N PRO A 58 -15.36 17.92 -14.46
CA PRO A 58 -15.40 17.83 -13.00
C PRO A 58 -16.22 19.00 -12.44
N PRO A 59 -16.92 18.82 -11.30
CA PRO A 59 -17.62 19.92 -10.65
C PRO A 59 -16.59 21.00 -10.30
N THR A 60 -16.72 22.17 -10.90
CA THR A 60 -16.08 23.39 -10.43
C THR A 60 -16.55 23.63 -9.00
N ALA A 61 -15.63 23.42 -8.04
CA ALA A 61 -15.79 23.84 -6.66
C ALA A 61 -15.79 25.38 -6.57
#